data_AF-A0A9D1H3E0-F1
#
_entry.id   AF-A0A9D1H3E0-F1
#
_cell.length_a   1.000
_cell.length_b   1.000
_cell.length_c   1.000
_cell.angle_alpha   90.00
_cell.angle_beta   90.00
_cell.angle_gamma   90.00
#
_symmetry.space_group_name_H-M   'P 1'
#
loop_
_entity.id
_entity.type
_entity.pdbx_description
1 polymer ?
#
loop_
_entity_poly.entity_id
_entity_poly.type
_entity_poly.pdbx_seq_one_letter_code
_entity_poly.pdbx_strand_id
1 'polypeptide(L)'
;MKKLISTLIAAAMLTAGAGAFAEGVDIMGTITPLHREFAMQYDYDESDLEYITEHYGGLLDRVGGPAKRPDGTLYEEQGFYDDNMALFFDSYDLQSSEVNILVNGQSSEYGKSAFIYNDNTLVPGGIFTQLGVDTAYNEGLMLTTYVSGDTVIEIQPYMLTMRKNREDGYWVPLRTCSRIINGEIYMPLRAIAEELGIGVDWDETTNTVLLSY
;
A
#
# COMPACT_ATOMS: atom_id res chain seq x y z
N MET A 1 -13.06 25.59 -16.15
CA MET A 1 -12.30 26.36 -15.14
C MET A 1 -11.67 25.34 -14.20
N LYS A 2 -10.37 25.07 -14.37
CA LYS A 2 -9.63 24.06 -13.59
C LYS A 2 -9.37 24.63 -12.20
N LYS A 3 -9.89 23.99 -11.14
CA LYS A 3 -9.48 24.29 -9.76
C LYS A 3 -8.19 23.55 -9.48
N LEU A 4 -7.07 24.26 -9.57
CA LEU A 4 -5.80 23.85 -8.95
C LEU A 4 -6.00 23.92 -7.43
N ILE A 5 -6.32 22.79 -6.81
CA ILE A 5 -6.16 22.64 -5.36
C ILE A 5 -4.72 22.12 -5.18
N SER A 6 -3.78 23.05 -5.08
CA SER A 6 -2.42 22.75 -4.64
C SER A 6 -2.47 22.49 -3.13
N THR A 7 -2.70 21.25 -2.73
CA THR A 7 -2.50 20.86 -1.33
C THR A 7 -1.00 20.82 -1.10
N LEU A 8 -0.50 21.76 -0.29
CA LEU A 8 0.86 21.72 0.23
C LEU A 8 1.10 20.34 0.85
N ILE A 9 2.03 19.58 0.28
CA ILE A 9 2.58 18.39 0.93
C ILE A 9 3.42 18.92 2.10
N ALA A 10 2.89 18.85 3.31
CA ALA A 10 3.72 18.88 4.49
C ALA A 10 4.53 17.57 4.48
N ALA A 11 5.76 17.64 3.99
CA ALA A 11 6.74 16.57 4.12
C ALA A 11 7.10 16.44 5.61
N ALA A 12 6.31 15.66 6.34
CA ALA A 12 6.77 15.09 7.60
C ALA A 12 7.78 14.00 7.21
N MET A 13 9.07 14.33 7.34
CA MET A 13 10.12 13.31 7.33
C MET A 13 9.71 12.21 8.31
N LEU A 14 9.76 10.95 7.89
CA LEU A 14 9.74 9.81 8.80
C LEU A 14 10.96 9.91 9.71
N THR A 15 10.90 10.74 10.75
CA THR A 15 11.51 10.36 12.01
C THR A 15 10.63 9.23 12.51
N ALA A 16 11.16 8.02 12.63
CA ALA A 16 10.52 6.90 13.27
C ALA A 16 10.03 7.31 14.67
N GLY A 17 8.84 7.87 14.72
CA GLY A 17 8.09 8.11 15.92
C GLY A 17 7.41 6.80 16.22
N ALA A 18 7.99 6.05 17.15
CA ALA A 18 7.33 4.93 17.80
C ALA A 18 6.04 5.44 18.48
N GLY A 19 4.97 5.57 17.69
CA GLY A 19 3.61 5.82 18.14
C GLY A 19 2.90 4.48 18.16
N ALA A 20 2.81 3.89 19.35
CA ALA A 20 2.10 2.68 19.73
C ALA A 20 1.06 2.14 18.72
N PHE A 21 1.46 1.22 17.85
CA PHE A 21 0.54 0.21 17.31
C PHE A 21 1.05 -1.17 17.74
N ALA A 22 0.88 -1.45 19.04
CA ALA A 22 1.01 -2.79 19.58
C ALA A 22 -0.10 -3.70 19.01
N GLU A 23 0.12 -5.01 19.04
CA GLU A 23 -0.85 -6.06 18.72
C GLU A 23 -2.27 -5.70 19.20
N GLY A 24 -3.28 -5.88 18.33
CA GLY A 24 -4.70 -5.71 18.69
C GLY A 24 -5.37 -4.43 18.16
N VAL A 25 -4.95 -3.90 17.02
CA VAL A 25 -5.68 -2.78 16.38
C VAL A 25 -7.08 -3.27 15.97
N ASP A 26 -8.13 -2.65 16.51
CA ASP A 26 -9.51 -2.89 16.10
C ASP A 26 -9.73 -2.34 14.69
N ILE A 27 -9.53 -3.21 13.69
CA ILE A 27 -9.69 -2.87 12.28
C ILE A 27 -11.10 -2.34 12.02
N MET A 28 -12.11 -2.94 12.63
CA MET A 28 -13.52 -2.61 12.37
C MET A 28 -13.93 -1.29 13.03
N GLY A 29 -13.55 -1.08 14.29
CA GLY A 29 -13.94 0.12 15.04
C GLY A 29 -13.04 1.33 14.81
N THR A 30 -11.77 1.13 14.48
CA THR A 30 -10.78 2.23 14.39
C THR A 30 -10.33 2.52 12.97
N ILE A 31 -9.97 1.50 12.19
CA ILE A 31 -9.32 1.72 10.89
C ILE A 31 -10.35 1.90 9.76
N THR A 32 -11.41 1.09 9.75
CA THR A 32 -12.43 1.09 8.69
C THR A 32 -13.05 2.48 8.43
N PRO A 33 -13.36 3.31 9.44
CA PRO A 33 -13.81 4.68 9.20
C PRO A 33 -12.81 5.53 8.41
N LEU A 34 -11.51 5.38 8.69
CA LEU A 34 -10.44 6.12 8.01
C LEU A 34 -10.25 5.64 6.56
N HIS A 35 -10.42 4.34 6.33
CA HIS A 35 -10.44 3.77 4.99
C HIS A 35 -11.58 4.35 4.15
N ARG A 36 -12.79 4.41 4.70
CA ARG A 36 -13.93 5.01 3.99
C ARG A 36 -13.73 6.50 3.79
N GLU A 37 -13.24 7.24 4.78
CA GLU A 37 -12.97 8.67 4.64
C GLU A 37 -11.98 8.95 3.50
N PHE A 38 -10.94 8.14 3.35
CA PHE A 38 -10.04 8.22 2.20
C PHE A 38 -10.72 7.86 0.88
N ALA A 39 -11.39 6.71 0.81
CA ALA A 39 -12.05 6.24 -0.41
C ALA A 39 -13.12 7.22 -0.92
N MET A 40 -13.85 7.87 -0.01
CA MET A 40 -14.85 8.88 -0.32
C MET A 40 -14.28 10.16 -0.95
N GLN A 41 -12.96 10.32 -1.07
CA GLN A 41 -12.36 11.44 -1.80
C GLN A 41 -12.40 11.26 -3.32
N TYR A 42 -12.61 10.04 -3.80
CA TYR A 42 -12.58 9.70 -5.22
C TYR A 42 -13.96 9.27 -5.71
N ASP A 43 -14.40 9.83 -6.83
CA ASP A 43 -15.67 9.42 -7.45
C ASP A 43 -15.52 8.02 -8.06
N TYR A 44 -16.61 7.25 -8.08
CA TYR A 44 -16.64 5.95 -8.73
C TYR A 44 -16.53 6.12 -10.25
N ASP A 45 -15.60 5.39 -10.87
CA ASP A 45 -15.43 5.29 -12.31
C ASP A 45 -15.55 3.82 -12.73
N GLU A 46 -16.56 3.49 -13.53
CA GLU A 46 -16.79 2.13 -14.02
C GLU A 46 -15.65 1.64 -14.93
N SER A 47 -14.93 2.56 -15.58
CA SER A 47 -13.79 2.21 -16.45
C SER A 47 -12.58 1.67 -15.67
N ASP A 48 -12.47 1.96 -14.37
CA ASP A 48 -11.46 1.35 -13.50
C ASP A 48 -11.63 -0.18 -13.48
N LEU A 49 -12.87 -0.69 -13.46
CA LEU A 49 -13.14 -2.12 -13.41
C LEU A 49 -12.72 -2.83 -14.71
N GLU A 50 -12.94 -2.18 -15.86
CA GLU A 50 -12.51 -2.68 -17.17
C GLU A 50 -10.98 -2.73 -17.22
N TYR A 51 -10.30 -1.65 -16.85
CA TYR A 51 -8.84 -1.59 -16.79
C TYR A 51 -8.28 -2.68 -15.86
N ILE A 52 -8.86 -2.84 -14.67
CA ILE A 52 -8.43 -3.84 -13.70
C ILE A 52 -8.59 -5.25 -14.26
N THR A 53 -9.70 -5.53 -14.94
CA THR A 53 -9.96 -6.83 -15.55
C THR A 53 -8.91 -7.18 -16.62
N GLU A 54 -8.50 -6.19 -17.42
CA GLU A 54 -7.50 -6.38 -18.48
C GLU A 54 -6.07 -6.53 -17.93
N HIS A 55 -5.70 -5.79 -16.89
CA HIS A 55 -4.32 -5.66 -16.43
C HIS A 55 -3.99 -6.48 -15.18
N TYR A 56 -5.00 -6.83 -14.37
CA TYR A 56 -4.85 -7.57 -13.10
C TYR A 56 -5.78 -8.78 -13.03
N GLY A 57 -6.12 -9.37 -14.18
CA GLY A 57 -6.98 -10.55 -14.30
C GLY A 57 -6.57 -11.66 -13.34
N GLY A 58 -7.37 -11.86 -12.28
CA GLY A 58 -7.06 -12.75 -11.16
C GLY A 58 -7.09 -12.09 -9.79
N LEU A 59 -7.24 -10.76 -9.72
CA LEU A 59 -7.44 -10.00 -8.48
C LEU A 59 -8.72 -9.15 -8.50
N LEU A 60 -9.66 -9.45 -9.39
CA LEU A 60 -10.92 -8.70 -9.49
C LEU A 60 -11.77 -8.83 -8.20
N ASP A 61 -11.67 -9.97 -7.53
CA ASP A 61 -12.29 -10.26 -6.24
C ASP A 61 -11.73 -9.44 -5.07
N ARG A 62 -10.62 -8.72 -5.30
CA ARG A 62 -9.95 -7.85 -4.32
C ARG A 62 -10.44 -6.41 -4.40
N VAL A 63 -11.06 -6.04 -5.52
CA VAL A 63 -11.71 -4.74 -5.70
C VAL A 63 -13.05 -4.80 -5.00
N GLY A 64 -13.45 -3.71 -4.34
CA GLY A 64 -14.74 -3.67 -3.68
C GLY A 64 -15.84 -3.33 -4.68
N GLY A 65 -16.65 -2.33 -4.36
CA GLY A 65 -17.67 -1.90 -5.30
C GLY A 65 -18.28 -0.55 -5.00
N PRO A 66 -19.24 -0.12 -5.84
CA PRO A 66 -19.81 1.21 -5.74
C PRO A 66 -20.64 1.35 -4.45
N ALA A 67 -20.29 2.38 -3.66
CA ALA A 67 -21.02 2.82 -2.49
C ALA A 67 -21.46 4.28 -2.66
N LYS A 68 -22.39 4.75 -1.81
CA LYS A 68 -22.94 6.11 -1.87
C LYS A 68 -22.45 6.97 -0.72
N ARG A 69 -21.98 8.17 -1.05
CA ARG A 69 -21.76 9.26 -0.09
C ARG A 69 -23.11 9.82 0.40
N PRO A 70 -23.14 10.60 1.50
CA PRO A 70 -24.37 11.26 1.98
C PRO A 70 -25.05 12.18 0.96
N ASP A 71 -24.28 12.75 0.02
CA ASP A 71 -24.79 13.62 -1.05
C ASP A 71 -25.34 12.84 -2.26
N GLY A 72 -25.24 11.50 -2.26
CA GLY A 72 -25.68 10.62 -3.32
C GLY A 72 -24.64 10.33 -4.40
N THR A 73 -23.46 10.98 -4.36
CA THR A 73 -22.35 10.69 -5.28
C THR A 73 -21.79 9.29 -5.01
N LEU A 74 -21.45 8.56 -6.07
CA LEU A 74 -20.86 7.24 -5.96
C LEU A 74 -19.35 7.35 -5.71
N TYR A 75 -18.83 6.45 -4.88
CA TYR A 75 -17.40 6.22 -4.69
C TYR A 75 -17.13 4.72 -4.67
N GLU A 76 -15.89 4.32 -4.88
CA GLU A 76 -15.47 2.92 -4.76
C GLU A 76 -15.21 2.59 -3.28
N GLU A 77 -16.07 1.78 -2.66
CA GLU A 77 -15.76 1.20 -1.35
C GLU A 77 -14.72 0.10 -1.57
N GLN A 78 -13.57 0.25 -0.94
CA GLN A 78 -12.45 -0.66 -1.12
C GLN A 78 -12.65 -1.98 -0.37
N GLY A 79 -12.12 -3.07 -0.94
CA GLY A 79 -12.00 -4.34 -0.23
C GLY A 79 -11.01 -4.22 0.94
N PHE A 80 -11.44 -4.62 2.14
CA PHE A 80 -10.55 -4.75 3.29
C PHE A 80 -10.22 -6.22 3.53
N TYR A 81 -9.04 -6.46 4.08
CA TYR A 81 -8.59 -7.79 4.45
C TYR A 81 -8.89 -8.04 5.93
N ASP A 82 -9.64 -9.11 6.22
CA ASP A 82 -9.87 -9.60 7.59
C ASP A 82 -9.14 -10.94 7.77
N ASP A 83 -8.13 -10.95 8.65
CA ASP A 83 -7.37 -12.16 9.01
C ASP A 83 -8.30 -13.28 9.51
N ASN A 84 -9.41 -12.94 10.18
CA ASN A 84 -10.36 -13.95 10.67
C ASN A 84 -11.10 -14.67 9.54
N MET A 85 -11.26 -14.01 8.39
CA MET A 85 -11.85 -14.61 7.19
C MET A 85 -10.83 -15.45 6.42
N ALA A 86 -9.54 -15.12 6.53
CA ALA A 86 -8.45 -15.85 5.89
C ALA A 86 -8.21 -17.24 6.52
N LEU A 87 -8.44 -17.40 7.83
CA LEU A 87 -8.27 -18.66 8.57
C LEU A 87 -9.05 -19.88 8.02
N PHE A 88 -10.01 -19.67 7.13
CA PHE A 88 -10.83 -20.73 6.55
C PHE A 88 -10.27 -21.33 5.24
N PHE A 89 -9.23 -20.75 4.64
CA PHE A 89 -8.85 -21.11 3.26
C PHE A 89 -7.37 -21.50 3.04
N ASP A 90 -6.39 -21.08 3.84
CA ASP A 90 -4.95 -21.47 3.73
C ASP A 90 -4.15 -21.01 5.00
N SER A 91 -2.85 -21.32 5.11
CA SER A 91 -1.96 -20.80 6.18
C SER A 91 -1.55 -19.36 5.88
N TYR A 92 -1.94 -18.42 6.75
CA TYR A 92 -1.72 -16.97 6.61
C TYR A 92 -0.79 -16.41 7.69
N ASP A 93 0.20 -17.18 8.10
CA ASP A 93 1.10 -16.76 9.16
C ASP A 93 2.09 -15.70 8.63
N LEU A 94 2.20 -14.60 9.35
CA LEU A 94 3.25 -13.61 9.14
C LEU A 94 4.58 -14.24 9.55
N GLN A 95 5.50 -14.36 8.60
CA GLN A 95 6.80 -14.99 8.82
C GLN A 95 7.91 -13.96 8.75
N SER A 96 8.77 -13.90 9.77
CA SER A 96 10.02 -13.15 9.65
C SER A 96 10.86 -13.72 8.52
N SER A 97 11.51 -12.87 7.72
CA SER A 97 12.36 -13.32 6.63
C SER A 97 13.82 -12.93 6.85
N GLU A 98 14.74 -13.75 6.36
CA GLU A 98 16.18 -13.43 6.31
C GLU A 98 16.55 -12.74 4.97
N VAL A 99 15.61 -11.99 4.38
CA VAL A 99 15.79 -11.36 3.07
C VAL A 99 16.78 -10.21 3.19
N ASN A 100 17.85 -10.27 2.41
CA ASN A 100 18.77 -9.17 2.24
C ASN A 100 18.20 -8.20 1.20
N ILE A 101 18.44 -6.90 1.40
CA ILE A 101 17.93 -5.86 0.50
C ILE A 101 19.11 -5.01 0.03
N LEU A 102 19.25 -4.90 -1.28
CA LEU A 102 20.16 -3.97 -1.94
C LEU A 102 19.34 -2.88 -2.64
N VAL A 103 19.72 -1.62 -2.43
CA VAL A 103 19.15 -0.45 -3.11
C VAL A 103 20.25 0.18 -3.95
N ASN A 104 20.09 0.21 -5.27
CA ASN A 104 21.11 0.68 -6.21
C ASN A 104 22.49 0.03 -5.97
N GLY A 105 22.48 -1.27 -5.63
CA GLY A 105 23.68 -2.06 -5.32
C GLY A 105 24.31 -1.81 -3.94
N GLN A 106 23.72 -0.97 -3.09
CA GLN A 106 24.16 -0.72 -1.71
C GLN A 106 23.28 -1.46 -0.72
N SER A 107 23.85 -2.02 0.35
CA SER A 107 23.06 -2.68 1.39
C SER A 107 22.14 -1.71 2.11
N SER A 108 20.86 -2.07 2.21
CA SER A 108 19.86 -1.32 2.96
C SER A 108 19.89 -1.70 4.44
N GLU A 109 19.64 -0.73 5.32
CA GLU A 109 19.44 -0.98 6.75
C GLU A 109 18.19 -1.81 7.06
N TYR A 110 17.23 -1.86 6.12
CA TYR A 110 16.03 -2.69 6.21
C TYR A 110 16.27 -4.16 5.82
N GLY A 111 17.52 -4.51 5.48
CA GLY A 111 17.91 -5.91 5.31
C GLY A 111 17.53 -6.71 6.56
N LYS A 112 16.85 -7.84 6.37
CA LYS A 112 16.31 -8.72 7.42
C LYS A 112 15.16 -8.15 8.27
N SER A 113 14.69 -6.95 7.96
CA SER A 113 13.47 -6.41 8.57
C SER A 113 12.22 -6.88 7.83
N ALA A 114 12.35 -7.46 6.63
CA ALA A 114 11.22 -7.87 5.83
C ALA A 114 10.46 -9.06 6.44
N PHE A 115 9.15 -9.06 6.22
CA PHE A 115 8.28 -10.19 6.53
C PHE A 115 7.78 -10.83 5.24
N ILE A 116 7.44 -12.10 5.30
CA ILE A 116 6.69 -12.80 4.26
C ILE A 116 5.26 -12.98 4.76
N TYR A 117 4.30 -12.59 3.93
CA TYR A 117 2.89 -12.79 4.16
C TYR A 117 2.22 -13.24 2.86
N ASN A 118 1.57 -14.40 2.88
CA ASN A 118 0.93 -14.99 1.70
C ASN A 118 1.89 -15.05 0.49
N ASP A 119 3.10 -15.57 0.67
CA ASP A 119 4.18 -15.62 -0.33
C ASP A 119 4.66 -14.26 -0.89
N ASN A 120 4.26 -13.15 -0.28
CA ASN A 120 4.66 -11.81 -0.69
C ASN A 120 5.56 -11.16 0.37
N THR A 121 6.59 -10.45 -0.11
CA THR A 121 7.52 -9.71 0.77
C THR A 121 6.92 -8.38 1.19
N LEU A 122 6.81 -8.19 2.50
CA LEU A 122 6.45 -6.95 3.17
C LEU A 122 7.71 -6.29 3.72
N VAL A 123 7.91 -5.02 3.43
CA VAL A 123 9.10 -4.24 3.84
C VAL A 123 8.69 -2.99 4.61
N PRO A 124 9.52 -2.47 5.53
CA PRO A 124 9.32 -1.16 6.11
C PRO A 124 9.12 -0.08 5.04
N GLY A 125 8.09 0.75 5.17
CA GLY A 125 7.72 1.71 4.14
C GLY A 125 8.80 2.75 3.79
N GLY A 126 9.76 2.99 4.70
CA GLY A 126 10.86 3.93 4.49
C GLY A 126 11.87 3.52 3.41
N ILE A 127 11.87 2.25 2.98
CA ILE A 127 12.80 1.73 1.97
C ILE A 127 12.77 2.50 0.65
N PHE A 128 11.60 2.97 0.21
CA PHE A 128 11.46 3.68 -1.06
C PHE A 128 12.13 5.05 -1.05
N THR A 129 12.29 5.67 0.13
CA THR A 129 13.06 6.91 0.29
C THR A 129 14.53 6.73 -0.12
N GLN A 130 15.11 5.54 0.08
CA GLN A 130 16.49 5.24 -0.33
C GLN A 130 16.64 5.20 -1.87
N LEU A 131 15.54 5.04 -2.60
CA LEU A 131 15.49 5.16 -4.06
C LEU A 131 15.20 6.59 -4.53
N GLY A 132 15.06 7.57 -3.62
CA GLY A 132 14.70 8.94 -3.97
C GLY A 132 13.21 9.13 -4.25
N VAL A 133 12.35 8.21 -3.78
CA VAL A 133 10.89 8.37 -3.80
C VAL A 133 10.48 9.28 -2.66
N ASP A 134 9.77 10.36 -2.98
CA ASP A 134 9.22 11.26 -1.97
C ASP A 134 8.10 10.53 -1.22
N THR A 135 8.19 10.52 0.11
CA THR A 135 7.26 9.79 0.98
C THR A 135 6.60 10.72 1.98
N ALA A 136 5.28 10.61 2.16
CA ALA A 136 4.52 11.33 3.17
C ALA A 136 3.56 10.38 3.91
N TYR A 137 3.26 10.70 5.16
CA TYR A 137 2.28 9.96 5.97
C TYR A 137 1.23 10.90 6.55
N ASN A 138 -0.05 10.54 6.40
CA ASN A 138 -1.17 11.21 7.03
C ASN A 138 -1.78 10.28 8.08
N GLU A 139 -1.52 10.57 9.35
CA GLU A 139 -2.03 9.80 10.49
C GLU A 139 -3.56 9.80 10.57
N GLY A 140 -4.21 10.92 10.25
CA GLY A 140 -5.67 11.06 10.29
C GLY A 140 -6.39 10.19 9.27
N LEU A 141 -5.69 9.71 8.24
CA LEU A 141 -6.21 8.77 7.25
C LEU A 141 -5.46 7.43 7.26
N MET A 142 -4.44 7.25 8.12
CA MET A 142 -3.49 6.13 8.03
C MET A 142 -2.96 5.90 6.60
N LEU A 143 -2.70 7.00 5.89
CA LEU A 143 -2.38 6.98 4.48
C LEU A 143 -0.89 7.24 4.28
N THR A 144 -0.19 6.31 3.63
CA THR A 144 1.15 6.55 3.13
C THR A 144 1.08 6.93 1.65
N THR A 145 1.76 8.01 1.29
CA THR A 145 1.86 8.51 -0.08
C THR A 145 3.30 8.42 -0.56
N TYR A 146 3.50 7.79 -1.72
CA TYR A 146 4.76 7.73 -2.44
C TYR A 146 4.65 8.54 -3.73
N VAL A 147 5.66 9.35 -4.06
CA VAL A 147 5.72 10.15 -5.28
C VAL A 147 7.05 9.92 -5.99
N SER A 148 6.99 9.50 -7.25
CA SER A 148 8.16 9.34 -8.12
C SER A 148 7.84 9.91 -9.51
N GLY A 149 8.45 11.04 -9.85
CA GLY A 149 8.11 11.79 -11.07
C GLY A 149 6.62 12.18 -11.08
N ASP A 150 5.90 11.75 -12.10
CA ASP A 150 4.45 12.00 -12.26
C ASP A 150 3.59 10.91 -11.60
N THR A 151 4.19 9.83 -11.09
CA THR A 151 3.47 8.73 -10.46
C THR A 151 3.26 9.00 -8.97
N VAL A 152 2.03 8.79 -8.51
CA VAL A 152 1.65 8.88 -7.10
C VAL A 152 1.00 7.57 -6.67
N ILE A 153 1.44 7.01 -5.55
CA ILE A 153 0.83 5.83 -4.91
C ILE A 153 0.37 6.19 -3.51
N GLU A 154 -0.87 5.83 -3.20
CA GLU A 154 -1.56 6.14 -1.95
C GLU A 154 -2.11 4.84 -1.37
N ILE A 155 -1.55 4.40 -0.23
CA ILE A 155 -1.81 3.08 0.35
C ILE A 155 -2.15 3.17 1.83
N GLN A 156 -3.19 2.45 2.23
CA GLN A 156 -3.62 2.27 3.62
C GLN A 156 -3.37 0.82 4.06
N PRO A 157 -3.04 0.58 5.34
CA PRO A 157 -2.85 -0.78 5.85
C PRO A 157 -4.17 -1.57 5.82
N TYR A 158 -4.09 -2.89 5.67
CA TYR A 158 -5.22 -3.81 5.63
C TYR A 158 -6.19 -3.64 4.46
N MET A 159 -5.87 -2.80 3.48
CA MET A 159 -6.65 -2.65 2.25
C MET A 159 -6.11 -3.52 1.13
N LEU A 160 -7.03 -4.09 0.35
CA LEU A 160 -6.74 -4.95 -0.79
C LEU A 160 -6.52 -4.16 -2.08
N THR A 161 -6.56 -2.84 -2.00
CA THR A 161 -6.30 -1.93 -3.11
C THR A 161 -5.44 -0.76 -2.63
N MET A 162 -4.67 -0.17 -3.53
CA MET A 162 -4.05 1.14 -3.35
C MET A 162 -4.51 2.10 -4.46
N ARG A 163 -4.51 3.40 -4.20
CA ARG A 163 -4.86 4.41 -5.22
C ARG A 163 -3.59 4.79 -5.98
N LYS A 164 -3.66 4.76 -7.31
CA LYS A 164 -2.65 5.35 -8.18
C LYS A 164 -3.14 6.69 -8.70
N ASN A 165 -2.27 7.69 -8.78
CA ASN A 165 -2.46 8.97 -9.47
C ASN A 165 -3.70 9.81 -9.05
N ARG A 166 -4.19 9.68 -7.81
CA ARG A 166 -5.25 10.54 -7.22
C ARG A 166 -6.49 10.63 -8.12
N GLU A 167 -7.07 11.82 -8.31
CA GLU A 167 -8.32 12.03 -9.06
C GLU A 167 -8.32 11.38 -10.46
N ASP A 168 -7.21 11.51 -11.20
CA ASP A 168 -7.12 11.08 -12.60
C ASP A 168 -6.66 9.62 -12.77
N GLY A 169 -6.47 8.87 -11.68
CA GLY A 169 -5.97 7.50 -11.73
C GLY A 169 -7.01 6.42 -11.47
N TYR A 170 -6.56 5.27 -10.95
CA TYR A 170 -7.38 4.08 -10.73
C TYR A 170 -6.95 3.33 -9.46
N TRP A 171 -7.80 2.41 -9.00
CA TRP A 171 -7.47 1.50 -7.91
C TRP A 171 -6.62 0.32 -8.42
N VAL A 172 -5.48 0.09 -7.79
CA VAL A 172 -4.59 -1.05 -8.07
C VAL A 172 -4.88 -2.16 -7.06
N PRO A 173 -5.38 -3.33 -7.47
CA PRO A 173 -5.59 -4.44 -6.55
C PRO A 173 -4.28 -5.08 -6.10
N LEU A 174 -4.26 -5.56 -4.86
CA LEU A 174 -3.07 -6.06 -4.18
C LEU A 174 -3.17 -7.57 -3.92
N ARG A 175 -2.09 -8.30 -4.21
CA ARG A 175 -1.94 -9.72 -3.81
C ARG A 175 -1.82 -9.88 -2.28
N THR A 176 -1.18 -8.90 -1.64
CA THR A 176 -1.13 -8.77 -0.19
C THR A 176 -1.34 -7.31 0.20
N CYS A 177 -2.12 -7.09 1.26
CA CYS A 177 -2.27 -5.76 1.85
C CYS A 177 -1.00 -5.32 2.58
N SER A 178 -0.87 -4.01 2.77
CA SER A 178 0.04 -3.44 3.77
C SER A 178 -0.42 -3.85 5.18
N ARG A 179 0.51 -3.94 6.13
CA ARG A 179 0.23 -4.37 7.52
C ARG A 179 0.93 -3.48 8.53
N ILE A 180 0.38 -3.42 9.73
CA ILE A 180 1.05 -2.79 10.87
C ILE A 180 1.66 -3.90 11.72
N ILE A 181 2.98 -3.89 11.88
CA ILE A 181 3.73 -4.90 12.63
C ILE A 181 4.60 -4.15 13.64
N ASN A 182 4.41 -4.42 14.92
CA ASN A 182 5.17 -3.80 16.02
C ASN A 182 5.21 -2.26 15.98
N GLY A 183 4.11 -1.60 15.60
CA GLY A 183 4.05 -0.14 15.56
C GLY A 183 4.40 0.48 14.20
N GLU A 184 4.88 -0.30 13.24
CA GLU A 184 5.39 0.20 11.96
C GLU A 184 4.57 -0.34 10.79
N ILE A 185 4.42 0.49 9.74
CA ILE A 185 3.69 0.11 8.53
C ILE A 185 4.65 -0.58 7.56
N TYR A 186 4.28 -1.82 7.22
CA TYR A 186 4.95 -2.65 6.25
C TYR A 186 4.17 -2.67 4.94
N MET A 187 4.90 -2.57 3.83
CA MET A 187 4.37 -2.35 2.51
C MET A 187 4.65 -3.54 1.58
N PRO A 188 3.72 -3.89 0.67
CA PRO A 188 3.96 -4.89 -0.36
C PRO A 188 5.05 -4.41 -1.33
N LEU A 189 6.26 -4.94 -1.17
CA LEU A 189 7.46 -4.44 -1.86
C LEU A 189 7.26 -4.40 -3.38
N ARG A 190 6.86 -5.54 -3.95
CA ARG A 190 6.72 -5.72 -5.40
C ARG A 190 5.60 -4.84 -5.97
N ALA A 191 4.44 -4.80 -5.31
CA ALA A 191 3.30 -4.03 -5.80
C ALA A 191 3.60 -2.54 -5.90
N ILE A 192 4.24 -1.96 -4.87
CA ILE A 192 4.62 -0.54 -4.90
C ILE A 192 5.76 -0.30 -5.90
N ALA A 193 6.77 -1.17 -5.93
CA ALA A 193 7.90 -1.03 -6.83
C ALA A 193 7.47 -1.05 -8.31
N GLU A 194 6.60 -1.98 -8.71
CA GLU A 194 6.10 -2.11 -10.07
C GLU A 194 5.37 -0.83 -10.53
N GLU A 195 4.48 -0.29 -9.69
CA GLU A 195 3.74 0.92 -10.05
C GLU A 195 4.62 2.17 -10.10
N LEU A 196 5.68 2.24 -9.27
CA LEU A 196 6.67 3.31 -9.29
C LEU A 196 7.75 3.13 -10.38
N GLY A 197 7.71 2.05 -11.16
CA GLY A 197 8.70 1.76 -12.19
C GLY A 197 10.08 1.37 -11.65
N ILE A 198 10.15 0.89 -10.41
CA ILE A 198 11.37 0.39 -9.77
C ILE A 198 11.58 -1.06 -10.20
N GLY A 199 12.77 -1.38 -10.68
CA GLY A 199 13.20 -2.74 -10.97
C GLY A 199 13.34 -3.57 -9.69
N VAL A 200 12.86 -4.82 -9.73
CA VAL A 200 12.92 -5.77 -8.61
C VAL A 200 13.53 -7.08 -9.11
N ASP A 201 14.79 -7.31 -8.79
CA ASP A 201 15.51 -8.55 -9.09
C ASP A 201 15.73 -9.38 -7.83
N TRP A 202 15.67 -10.71 -7.97
CA TRP A 202 15.82 -11.62 -6.85
C TRP A 202 16.97 -12.60 -7.08
N ASP A 203 17.90 -12.67 -6.14
CA ASP A 203 18.93 -13.70 -6.06
C ASP A 203 18.54 -14.74 -5.00
N GLU A 204 18.07 -15.90 -5.46
CA GLU A 204 17.69 -17.03 -4.61
C GLU A 204 18.88 -17.62 -3.85
N THR A 205 20.10 -17.52 -4.37
CA THR A 205 21.30 -18.11 -3.76
C THR A 205 21.66 -17.38 -2.47
N THR A 206 21.50 -16.06 -2.48
CA THR A 206 21.83 -15.18 -1.36
C THR A 206 20.59 -14.61 -0.65
N ASN A 207 19.39 -15.06 -1.04
CA ASN A 207 18.11 -14.55 -0.56
C ASN A 207 18.07 -13.01 -0.57
N THR A 208 18.44 -12.42 -1.71
CA THR A 208 18.65 -10.98 -1.85
C THR A 208 17.71 -10.38 -2.86
N VAL A 209 16.97 -9.34 -2.47
CA VAL A 209 16.28 -8.47 -3.40
C VAL A 209 17.15 -7.28 -3.77
N LEU A 210 17.25 -7.00 -5.06
CA LEU A 210 17.84 -5.78 -5.60
C LEU A 210 16.71 -4.87 -6.09
N LEU A 211 16.73 -3.63 -5.59
CA LEU A 211 15.89 -2.54 -6.04
C LEU A 211 16.74 -1.52 -6.78
N SER A 212 16.35 -1.16 -7.99
CA SER A 212 17.08 -0.18 -8.81
C SER A 212 16.19 0.57 -9.79
N TYR A 213 16.63 1.75 -10.21
CA TYR A 213 16.20 2.40 -11.45
C TYR A 213 17.15 2.05 -12.60
#